data_AF-A0A8X8XXP8-F1
#
_entry.id   AF-A0A8X8XXP8-F1
#
_cell.length_a   1.000
_cell.length_b   1.000
_cell.length_c   1.000
_cell.angle_alpha   90.00
_cell.angle_beta   90.00
_cell.angle_gamma   90.00
#
_symmetry.space_group_name_H-M   'P 1'
#
loop_
_entity.id
_entity.type
_entity.pdbx_description
1 polymer ?
#
loop_
_entity_poly.entity_id
_entity_poly.type
_entity_poly.pdbx_seq_one_letter_code
_entity_poly.pdbx_strand_id
1 'polypeptide(L)'
;MSSSRRGGDRGKGIAQDQSDSRRRRAPTRAQVAEEVGRRAALRVQVRARGFSGRTVHDVGQPTANTHPQILTEGEITPGISSDEYIWRRKKLLKLLPENALAIFASAPVKMMTDVVPYTFRQDADYLYITGCQQPGGIAVLGHNCGLCMFMPETTPQDVTWQGETAGVDAALSAFKADEAYPISALNKILSSWIECSFQLFHNVNTANSTYVNLESFQKAASNGKVKDFAVHTHEARWIKSEAELKLMRNSASIASQALLQTMLHSKIFPNEGMLSAKFEYECRMRGAQRMAFNPVVGGGSNGSIIHYARNDQRIQDGDLVLMDVGCELHGYTSDITRTWSPFGRFSPAQAELYDLILETNEECLRLCRPGTTIREIHNYSVDKLRKGFQELGILKSDQPHGYHMLNPTSIGHYLGMDVHDCRTITYDRPLKPGVVITIEPGVYIPSNSDVSERYQGIGIRIEDDVLITESGYEVLTASVPKEIKHLESLLNNLSYGMGMEKGNGDSGF
;
A
#
# COMPACT_ATOMS: atom_id res chain seq x y z
N MET A 1 -26.96 20.77 67.98
CA MET A 1 -28.05 20.50 68.95
C MET A 1 -27.93 19.06 69.42
N SER A 2 -27.90 18.86 70.75
CA SER A 2 -28.20 17.64 71.57
C SER A 2 -27.65 16.29 71.07
N SER A 3 -26.73 15.56 71.70
CA SER A 3 -26.48 15.18 73.11
C SER A 3 -27.61 14.38 73.81
N SER A 4 -27.42 13.06 73.96
CA SER A 4 -27.88 12.23 75.09
C SER A 4 -27.24 10.83 74.95
N ARG A 5 -26.21 10.46 75.72
CA ARG A 5 -26.15 9.93 77.11
C ARG A 5 -26.74 8.52 77.32
N ARG A 6 -25.79 7.60 77.65
CA ARG A 6 -25.76 6.56 78.72
C ARG A 6 -26.93 5.56 78.76
N GLY A 7 -26.76 4.25 78.94
CA GLY A 7 -25.67 3.38 79.39
C GLY A 7 -26.30 2.11 79.99
N GLY A 8 -25.54 1.03 80.19
CA GLY A 8 -25.91 -0.05 81.12
C GLY A 8 -26.01 -1.49 80.57
N ASP A 9 -24.86 -2.17 80.59
CA ASP A 9 -24.58 -3.47 81.24
C ASP A 9 -25.49 -4.71 81.01
N ARG A 10 -24.93 -5.76 80.40
CA ARG A 10 -24.89 -7.17 80.88
C ARG A 10 -24.07 -8.08 79.95
N GLY A 11 -23.17 -8.89 80.52
CA GLY A 11 -22.38 -9.96 79.86
C GLY A 11 -23.20 -11.17 79.38
N LYS A 12 -22.67 -12.26 78.82
CA LYS A 12 -21.31 -12.85 78.72
C LYS A 12 -21.29 -13.78 77.48
N GLY A 13 -20.11 -14.03 76.90
CA GLY A 13 -19.88 -15.22 76.05
C GLY A 13 -18.70 -15.15 75.05
N ILE A 14 -17.47 -15.42 75.53
CA ILE A 14 -16.39 -16.29 74.96
C ILE A 14 -16.28 -16.36 73.41
N ALA A 15 -15.18 -16.11 72.68
CA ALA A 15 -13.73 -16.04 72.93
C ALA A 15 -13.04 -15.25 71.79
N GLN A 16 -11.92 -14.59 72.06
CA GLN A 16 -10.91 -14.19 71.07
C GLN A 16 -9.55 -14.05 71.76
N ASP A 17 -8.53 -14.69 71.20
CA ASP A 17 -7.14 -14.70 71.66
C ASP A 17 -6.32 -13.74 70.79
N GLN A 18 -5.61 -12.80 71.44
CA GLN A 18 -4.78 -11.77 70.80
C GLN A 18 -3.32 -11.90 71.26
N SER A 19 -2.46 -12.02 70.25
CA SER A 19 -1.18 -11.30 70.04
C SER A 19 -0.38 -10.70 71.21
N ASP A 20 0.93 -11.02 71.11
CA ASP A 20 2.11 -10.16 71.32
C ASP A 20 2.53 -9.72 72.73
N SER A 21 3.74 -10.17 73.11
CA SER A 21 4.89 -9.26 73.20
C SER A 21 6.18 -10.00 73.60
N ARG A 22 7.15 -10.11 72.68
CA ARG A 22 8.56 -10.37 73.01
C ARG A 22 9.45 -9.29 72.40
N ARG A 23 10.15 -8.59 73.30
CA ARG A 23 11.11 -7.50 73.10
C ARG A 23 12.15 -7.81 72.01
N ARG A 24 12.36 -6.88 71.07
CA ARG A 24 13.54 -6.84 70.18
C ARG A 24 14.40 -5.61 70.51
N ARG A 25 15.71 -5.84 70.61
CA ARG A 25 16.77 -4.88 70.95
C ARG A 25 16.99 -3.86 69.80
N ALA A 26 17.34 -2.63 70.18
CA ALA A 26 17.75 -1.58 69.23
C ALA A 26 19.12 -1.90 68.58
N PRO A 27 19.32 -1.59 67.28
CA PRO A 27 20.57 -1.88 66.57
C PRO A 27 21.70 -0.92 66.96
N THR A 28 22.93 -1.39 66.77
CA THR A 28 24.16 -0.69 67.17
C THR A 28 24.66 0.29 66.10
N ARG A 29 25.46 1.29 66.50
CA ARG A 29 26.05 2.34 65.63
C ARG A 29 26.85 1.81 64.42
N ALA A 30 27.29 0.54 64.45
CA ALA A 30 27.96 -0.11 63.32
C ALA A 30 26.99 -0.59 62.22
N GLN A 31 25.74 -0.89 62.55
CA GLN A 31 24.71 -1.34 61.59
C GLN A 31 24.07 -0.18 60.82
N VAL A 32 24.13 1.04 61.36
CA VAL A 32 23.70 2.26 60.65
C VAL A 32 24.77 2.74 59.65
N ALA A 33 26.05 2.41 59.88
CA ALA A 33 27.14 2.80 58.99
C ALA A 33 27.20 1.98 57.68
N GLU A 34 26.74 0.71 57.70
CA GLU A 34 26.71 -0.15 56.52
C GLU A 34 25.52 0.16 55.58
N GLU A 35 24.44 0.75 56.12
CA GLU A 35 23.25 1.17 55.36
C GLU A 35 23.37 2.60 54.79
N VAL A 36 24.24 3.45 55.37
CA VAL A 36 24.62 4.75 54.80
C VAL A 36 25.68 4.59 53.69
N GLY A 37 26.54 3.56 53.76
CA GLY A 37 27.52 3.24 52.72
C GLY A 37 26.93 2.62 51.45
N ARG A 38 25.81 1.89 51.54
CA ARG A 38 25.13 1.29 50.37
C ARG A 38 24.10 2.18 49.68
N ARG A 39 23.77 3.35 50.25
CA ARG A 39 22.96 4.40 49.57
C ARG A 39 23.76 5.44 48.80
N ALA A 40 25.10 5.38 48.84
CA ALA A 40 25.99 6.23 48.04
C ALA A 40 26.47 5.58 46.71
N ALA A 41 25.99 4.37 46.38
CA ALA A 41 26.38 3.62 45.17
C ALA A 41 25.20 3.31 44.22
N LEU A 42 24.09 4.05 44.32
CA LEU A 42 23.23 4.32 43.17
C LEU A 42 23.55 5.73 42.66
N ARG A 43 24.75 5.87 42.09
CA ARG A 43 24.91 6.82 40.99
C ARG A 43 23.98 6.30 39.91
N VAL A 44 22.79 6.91 39.84
CA VAL A 44 22.00 6.97 38.63
C VAL A 44 23.01 7.29 37.55
N GLN A 45 23.31 6.31 36.69
CA GLN A 45 23.80 6.58 35.36
C GLN A 45 22.65 7.34 34.69
N VAL A 46 22.54 8.63 35.03
CA VAL A 46 22.13 9.61 34.06
C VAL A 46 23.21 9.41 33.03
N ARG A 47 22.91 8.63 31.99
CA ARG A 47 23.49 8.90 30.69
C ARG A 47 23.24 10.40 30.56
N ALA A 48 24.27 11.19 30.85
CA ALA A 48 24.52 12.36 30.05
C ALA A 48 24.58 11.77 28.64
N ARG A 49 23.39 11.66 28.01
CA ARG A 49 23.29 11.91 26.59
C ARG A 49 23.97 13.26 26.53
N GLY A 50 25.23 13.27 26.12
CA GLY A 50 25.75 14.46 25.49
C GLY A 50 24.67 14.78 24.48
N PHE A 51 23.90 15.82 24.74
CA PHE A 51 23.21 16.49 23.68
C PHE A 51 24.37 16.97 22.82
N SER A 52 24.84 16.12 21.90
CA SER A 52 25.37 16.66 20.67
C SER A 52 24.21 17.54 20.21
N GLY A 53 24.40 18.85 20.25
CA GLY A 53 23.47 19.82 19.67
C GLY A 53 23.45 19.64 18.16
N ARG A 54 23.24 18.41 17.67
CA ARG A 54 22.81 18.14 16.31
C ARG A 54 21.39 18.63 16.29
N THR A 55 21.24 19.88 15.86
CA THR A 55 19.98 20.43 15.40
C THR A 55 19.43 19.42 14.40
N VAL A 56 18.35 18.74 14.77
CA VAL A 56 17.66 17.84 13.86
C VAL A 56 16.92 18.73 12.88
N HIS A 57 17.42 18.82 11.66
CA HIS A 57 16.80 19.59 10.60
C HIS A 57 15.62 18.79 10.05
N ASP A 58 14.40 19.25 10.30
CA ASP A 58 13.22 18.74 9.61
C ASP A 58 13.22 19.29 8.19
N VAL A 59 13.05 18.41 7.21
CA VAL A 59 13.06 18.75 5.78
C VAL A 59 11.67 18.58 5.17
N GLY A 60 10.63 18.38 6.00
CA GLY A 60 9.25 18.15 5.54
C GLY A 60 8.93 16.70 5.20
N GLN A 61 9.87 15.77 5.37
CA GLN A 61 9.66 14.34 5.25
C GLN A 61 10.60 13.54 6.17
N PRO A 62 10.31 12.25 6.44
CA PRO A 62 11.17 11.42 7.28
C PRO A 62 12.63 11.37 6.79
N THR A 63 13.56 11.48 7.74
CA THR A 63 15.01 11.27 7.54
C THR A 63 15.53 10.33 8.64
N ALA A 64 16.75 9.82 8.50
CA ALA A 64 17.36 8.95 9.51
C ALA A 64 17.51 9.65 10.87
N ASN A 65 17.64 10.99 10.87
CA ASN A 65 17.76 11.78 12.09
C ASN A 65 16.41 12.09 12.74
N THR A 66 15.36 12.33 11.94
CA THR A 66 14.02 12.65 12.45
C THR A 66 13.21 11.38 12.79
N HIS A 67 13.42 10.29 12.04
CA HIS A 67 12.63 9.06 12.11
C HIS A 67 13.48 7.78 12.02
N PRO A 68 14.44 7.57 12.94
CA PRO A 68 15.34 6.41 12.93
C PRO A 68 14.64 5.05 13.02
N GLN A 69 13.36 5.02 13.43
CA GLN A 69 12.54 3.82 13.54
C GLN A 69 11.99 3.31 12.20
N ILE A 70 11.93 4.15 11.16
CA ILE A 70 11.44 3.78 9.83
C ILE A 70 12.44 4.05 8.71
N LEU A 71 13.47 4.87 8.95
CA LEU A 71 14.46 5.21 7.94
C LEU A 71 15.87 5.09 8.53
N THR A 72 16.72 4.30 7.87
CA THR A 72 18.10 4.03 8.29
C THR A 72 19.08 5.04 7.68
N GLU A 73 20.26 5.21 8.31
CA GLU A 73 21.28 6.11 7.79
C GLU A 73 21.72 5.68 6.38
N GLY A 74 21.72 6.63 5.44
CA GLY A 74 22.00 6.38 4.03
C GLY A 74 20.77 6.12 3.16
N GLU A 75 19.56 6.03 3.74
CA GLU A 75 18.30 5.98 2.97
C GLU A 75 17.77 7.38 2.63
N ILE A 76 17.11 7.50 1.48
CA ILE A 76 16.33 8.70 1.10
C ILE A 76 14.85 8.48 1.39
N THR A 77 14.35 7.28 1.10
CA THR A 77 13.02 6.80 1.49
C THR A 77 13.17 5.45 2.18
N PRO A 78 12.24 5.05 3.07
CA PRO A 78 12.36 3.78 3.79
C PRO A 78 12.56 2.60 2.85
N GLY A 79 13.65 1.84 3.03
CA GLY A 79 14.01 0.71 2.19
C GLY A 79 14.84 1.03 0.95
N ILE A 80 14.91 2.29 0.49
CA ILE A 80 15.67 2.69 -0.71
C ILE A 80 16.83 3.63 -0.34
N SER A 81 18.05 3.15 -0.57
CA SER A 81 19.28 3.88 -0.28
C SER A 81 19.51 5.08 -1.21
N SER A 82 20.29 6.05 -0.77
CA SER A 82 20.77 7.14 -1.63
C SER A 82 21.57 6.61 -2.82
N ASP A 83 22.33 5.54 -2.62
CA ASP A 83 23.14 4.92 -3.68
C ASP A 83 22.24 4.30 -4.76
N GLU A 84 21.11 3.71 -4.38
CA GLU A 84 20.14 3.18 -5.34
C GLU A 84 19.49 4.30 -6.15
N TYR A 85 19.07 5.40 -5.51
CA TYR A 85 18.59 6.58 -6.24
C TYR A 85 19.63 7.13 -7.20
N ILE A 86 20.90 7.29 -6.76
CA ILE A 86 22.01 7.72 -7.63
C ILE A 86 22.20 6.73 -8.80
N TRP A 87 22.11 5.43 -8.53
CA TRP A 87 22.22 4.39 -9.57
C TRP A 87 21.09 4.48 -10.60
N ARG A 88 19.83 4.67 -10.17
CA ARG A 88 18.68 4.88 -11.06
C ARG A 88 18.91 6.07 -11.98
N ARG A 89 19.38 7.19 -11.43
CA ARG A 89 19.71 8.41 -12.18
C ARG A 89 20.83 8.17 -13.20
N LYS A 90 21.89 7.48 -12.82
CA LYS A 90 22.98 7.11 -13.74
C LYS A 90 22.50 6.18 -14.86
N LYS A 91 21.58 5.24 -14.58
CA LYS A 91 20.98 4.37 -15.60
C LYS A 91 20.16 5.18 -16.60
N LEU A 92 19.35 6.13 -16.14
CA LEU A 92 18.56 7.02 -16.99
C LEU A 92 19.43 8.00 -17.79
N LEU A 93 20.48 8.57 -17.19
CA LEU A 93 21.45 9.44 -17.88
C LEU A 93 22.10 8.75 -19.08
N LYS A 94 22.44 7.46 -18.96
CA LYS A 94 23.01 6.67 -20.08
C LYS A 94 22.04 6.51 -21.26
N LEU A 95 20.74 6.67 -21.06
CA LEU A 95 19.73 6.63 -22.12
C LEU A 95 19.53 7.98 -22.80
N LEU A 96 19.99 9.08 -22.16
CA LEU A 96 19.90 10.42 -22.72
C LEU A 96 21.03 10.66 -23.73
N PRO A 97 20.72 11.19 -24.93
CA PRO A 97 21.74 11.72 -25.83
C PRO A 97 22.61 12.79 -25.16
N GLU A 98 23.82 12.99 -25.66
CA GLU A 98 24.67 14.10 -25.22
C GLU A 98 23.93 15.44 -25.41
N ASN A 99 24.08 16.35 -24.44
CA ASN A 99 23.38 17.65 -24.40
C ASN A 99 21.85 17.57 -24.46
N ALA A 100 21.24 16.42 -24.09
CA ALA A 100 19.82 16.32 -23.85
C ALA A 100 19.47 16.58 -22.36
N LEU A 101 18.22 16.99 -22.13
CA LEU A 101 17.67 17.20 -20.79
C LEU A 101 16.38 16.39 -20.64
N ALA A 102 16.15 15.79 -19.47
CA ALA A 102 14.86 15.22 -19.09
C ALA A 102 14.27 16.00 -17.91
N ILE A 103 13.03 16.48 -18.07
CA ILE A 103 12.30 17.23 -17.04
C ILE A 103 11.22 16.33 -16.42
N PHE A 104 11.21 16.28 -15.09
CA PHE A 104 10.23 15.57 -14.27
C PHE A 104 9.59 16.54 -13.29
N ALA A 105 8.27 16.53 -13.18
CA ALA A 105 7.57 17.39 -12.23
C ALA A 105 6.95 16.56 -11.11
N SER A 106 6.99 17.13 -9.90
CA SER A 106 6.20 16.61 -8.80
C SER A 106 4.70 16.67 -9.12
N ALA A 107 3.93 15.78 -8.51
CA ALA A 107 2.49 15.82 -8.56
C ALA A 107 1.96 17.13 -7.93
N PRO A 108 0.86 17.69 -8.45
CA PRO A 108 0.18 18.81 -7.82
C PRO A 108 -0.60 18.35 -6.59
N VAL A 109 -0.81 19.26 -5.65
CA VAL A 109 -1.80 19.07 -4.58
C VAL A 109 -3.19 19.09 -5.20
N LYS A 110 -3.95 18.01 -5.01
CA LYS A 110 -5.35 17.94 -5.45
C LYS A 110 -6.27 18.40 -4.34
N MET A 111 -7.22 19.28 -4.67
CA MET A 111 -8.16 19.85 -3.71
C MET A 111 -9.45 19.03 -3.66
N MET A 112 -9.91 18.68 -2.46
CA MET A 112 -11.22 18.08 -2.20
C MET A 112 -12.31 19.14 -2.22
N THR A 113 -12.04 20.27 -1.57
CA THR A 113 -12.80 21.53 -1.65
C THR A 113 -11.81 22.68 -1.77
N ASP A 114 -12.27 23.91 -1.97
CA ASP A 114 -11.43 25.09 -2.24
C ASP A 114 -10.23 25.27 -1.30
N VAL A 115 -10.33 24.82 -0.05
CA VAL A 115 -9.26 24.95 0.97
C VAL A 115 -8.83 23.64 1.62
N VAL A 116 -9.46 22.51 1.29
CA VAL A 116 -9.16 21.20 1.89
C VAL A 116 -8.49 20.30 0.85
N PRO A 117 -7.20 19.94 1.02
CA PRO A 117 -6.51 19.06 0.09
C PRO A 117 -6.88 17.58 0.33
N TYR A 118 -6.82 16.78 -0.73
CA TYR A 118 -6.69 15.33 -0.60
C TYR A 118 -5.30 14.98 -0.05
N THR A 119 -5.15 13.79 0.53
CA THR A 119 -3.84 13.26 0.94
C THR A 119 -2.90 13.23 -0.26
N PHE A 120 -1.78 13.94 -0.17
CA PHE A 120 -0.81 14.03 -1.26
C PHE A 120 -0.24 12.65 -1.63
N ARG A 121 -0.17 12.36 -2.93
CA ARG A 121 0.55 11.21 -3.52
C ARG A 121 1.44 11.75 -4.62
N GLN A 122 2.72 11.38 -4.58
CA GLN A 122 3.71 11.86 -5.54
C GLN A 122 3.54 11.20 -6.92
N ASP A 123 4.01 11.88 -7.97
CA ASP A 123 4.21 11.27 -9.28
C ASP A 123 5.27 10.16 -9.19
N ALA A 124 4.96 8.96 -9.70
CA ALA A 124 5.83 7.81 -9.51
C ALA A 124 7.20 7.96 -10.18
N ASP A 125 7.29 8.63 -11.34
CA ASP A 125 8.57 8.84 -12.02
C ASP A 125 9.42 9.90 -11.29
N TYR A 126 8.80 11.00 -10.85
CA TYR A 126 9.48 11.98 -10.02
C TYR A 126 9.98 11.36 -8.71
N LEU A 127 9.15 10.55 -8.05
CA LEU A 127 9.52 9.86 -6.81
C LEU A 127 10.65 8.86 -7.06
N TYR A 128 10.60 8.09 -8.15
CA TYR A 128 11.60 7.08 -8.51
C TYR A 128 13.01 7.67 -8.69
N ILE A 129 13.07 8.90 -9.19
CA ILE A 129 14.33 9.61 -9.50
C ILE A 129 14.88 10.37 -8.29
N THR A 130 14.00 10.99 -7.51
CA THR A 130 14.38 11.99 -6.50
C THR A 130 14.27 11.50 -5.06
N GLY A 131 13.29 10.63 -4.77
CA GLY A 131 12.90 10.29 -3.40
C GLY A 131 12.18 11.42 -2.63
N CYS A 132 11.91 12.55 -3.29
CA CYS A 132 11.20 13.67 -2.68
C CYS A 132 9.69 13.39 -2.66
N GLN A 133 9.11 13.38 -1.45
CA GLN A 133 7.72 13.05 -1.19
C GLN A 133 6.80 14.28 -1.08
N GLN A 134 7.29 15.45 -1.51
CA GLN A 134 6.63 16.73 -1.34
C GLN A 134 6.25 17.37 -2.69
N PRO A 135 5.19 18.19 -2.74
CA PRO A 135 4.74 18.84 -3.97
C PRO A 135 5.64 20.02 -4.38
N GLY A 136 5.41 20.55 -5.58
CA GLY A 136 5.93 21.85 -6.05
C GLY A 136 7.35 21.82 -6.65
N GLY A 137 8.10 20.72 -6.51
CA GLY A 137 9.42 20.58 -7.10
C GLY A 137 9.41 20.21 -8.60
N ILE A 138 10.45 20.64 -9.32
CA ILE A 138 10.78 20.22 -10.69
C ILE A 138 12.21 19.67 -10.70
N ALA A 139 12.40 18.46 -11.22
CA ALA A 139 13.71 17.84 -11.37
C ALA A 139 14.13 17.83 -12.84
N VAL A 140 15.41 18.11 -13.09
CA VAL A 140 16.04 18.08 -14.42
C VAL A 140 17.22 17.12 -14.36
N LEU A 141 17.26 16.18 -15.29
CA LEU A 141 18.36 15.22 -15.44
C LEU A 141 19.08 15.50 -16.76
N GLY A 142 20.41 15.66 -16.72
CA GLY A 142 21.22 15.86 -17.91
C GLY A 142 22.70 15.58 -17.67
N HIS A 143 23.47 15.27 -18.72
CA HIS A 143 24.90 14.93 -18.59
C HIS A 143 25.74 16.06 -17.97
N ASN A 144 25.37 17.32 -18.22
CA ASN A 144 26.13 18.48 -17.77
C ASN A 144 25.81 18.91 -16.33
N CYS A 145 24.61 18.60 -15.82
CA CYS A 145 24.16 19.05 -14.50
C CYS A 145 23.84 17.90 -13.54
N GLY A 146 23.97 16.64 -13.96
CA GLY A 146 23.52 15.49 -13.16
C GLY A 146 22.03 15.59 -12.85
N LEU A 147 21.67 15.45 -11.57
CA LEU A 147 20.35 15.80 -11.04
C LEU A 147 20.35 17.26 -10.58
N CYS A 148 19.57 18.11 -11.25
CA CYS A 148 19.22 19.44 -10.77
C CYS A 148 17.79 19.45 -10.22
N MET A 149 17.57 19.98 -9.02
CA MET A 149 16.22 20.13 -8.44
C MET A 149 15.85 21.60 -8.20
N PHE A 150 14.76 22.05 -8.81
CA PHE A 150 14.12 23.33 -8.50
C PHE A 150 13.10 23.10 -7.38
N MET A 151 13.35 23.70 -6.22
CA MET A 151 12.62 23.43 -4.98
C MET A 151 11.74 24.61 -4.56
N PRO A 152 10.57 24.36 -3.94
CA PRO A 152 9.74 25.42 -3.38
C PRO A 152 10.50 26.29 -2.37
N GLU A 153 10.10 27.56 -2.29
CA GLU A 153 10.53 28.47 -1.24
C GLU A 153 9.38 28.61 -0.24
N THR A 154 9.69 28.56 1.06
CA THR A 154 8.69 28.71 2.12
C THR A 154 8.89 30.00 2.89
N THR A 155 7.78 30.63 3.24
CA THR A 155 7.72 31.70 4.23
C THR A 155 7.46 31.10 5.62
N PRO A 156 7.76 31.83 6.72
CA PRO A 156 7.38 31.39 8.07
C PRO A 156 5.87 31.12 8.23
N GLN A 157 5.04 31.80 7.43
CA GLN A 157 3.61 31.56 7.40
C GLN A 157 3.29 30.20 6.76
N ASP A 158 3.91 29.86 5.62
CA ASP A 158 3.69 28.56 4.98
C ASP A 158 4.04 27.40 5.93
N VAL A 159 5.16 27.51 6.64
CA VAL A 159 5.60 26.50 7.63
C VAL A 159 4.57 26.35 8.75
N THR A 160 3.98 27.46 9.21
CA THR A 160 2.93 27.42 10.24
C THR A 160 1.70 26.65 9.79
N TRP A 161 1.35 26.69 8.50
CA TRP A 161 0.14 26.07 7.96
C TRP A 161 0.36 24.65 7.41
N GLN A 162 1.52 24.40 6.80
CA GLN A 162 1.77 23.21 5.98
C GLN A 162 2.91 22.34 6.53
N GLY A 163 3.63 22.83 7.55
CA GLY A 163 4.87 22.23 8.02
C GLY A 163 6.07 22.59 7.15
N GLU A 164 7.23 22.04 7.51
CA GLU A 164 8.46 22.26 6.76
C GLU A 164 8.34 21.74 5.33
N THR A 165 8.95 22.46 4.39
CA THR A 165 9.07 22.01 3.00
C THR A 165 10.54 21.81 2.63
N ALA A 166 10.84 20.78 1.86
CA ALA A 166 12.17 20.55 1.35
C ALA A 166 12.58 21.71 0.43
N GLY A 167 13.53 22.53 0.89
CA GLY A 167 14.14 23.58 0.09
C GLY A 167 15.41 23.12 -0.64
N VAL A 168 16.17 24.09 -1.16
CA VAL A 168 17.44 23.88 -1.88
C VAL A 168 18.44 23.05 -1.06
N ASP A 169 18.58 23.36 0.23
CA ASP A 169 19.52 22.64 1.11
C ASP A 169 19.15 21.16 1.28
N ALA A 170 17.85 20.84 1.34
CA ALA A 170 17.37 19.47 1.41
C ALA A 170 17.61 18.72 0.09
N ALA A 171 17.47 19.38 -1.07
CA ALA A 171 17.80 18.77 -2.35
C ALA A 171 19.27 18.33 -2.45
N LEU A 172 20.20 19.19 -2.02
CA LEU A 172 21.62 18.87 -2.03
C LEU A 172 21.98 17.82 -0.98
N SER A 173 21.54 18.03 0.26
CA SER A 173 22.00 17.23 1.41
C SER A 173 21.23 15.91 1.59
N ALA A 174 19.92 15.89 1.39
CA ALA A 174 19.06 14.72 1.59
C ALA A 174 18.84 13.95 0.29
N PHE A 175 18.41 14.61 -0.80
CA PHE A 175 18.09 13.94 -2.07
C PHE A 175 19.31 13.67 -2.97
N LYS A 176 20.48 14.19 -2.57
CA LYS A 176 21.75 14.05 -3.30
C LYS A 176 21.65 14.56 -4.73
N ALA A 177 20.99 15.70 -4.89
CA ALA A 177 21.04 16.47 -6.12
C ALA A 177 22.45 17.05 -6.33
N ASP A 178 22.90 17.07 -7.57
CA ASP A 178 24.17 17.66 -7.97
C ASP A 178 24.06 19.19 -7.99
N GLU A 179 22.90 19.70 -8.41
CA GLU A 179 22.55 21.12 -8.39
C GLU A 179 21.14 21.33 -7.79
N ALA A 180 20.91 22.48 -7.17
CA ALA A 180 19.58 22.85 -6.72
C ALA A 180 19.38 24.36 -6.72
N TYR A 181 18.15 24.78 -7.02
CA TYR A 181 17.77 26.19 -7.12
C TYR A 181 16.37 26.41 -6.55
N PRO A 182 16.03 27.62 -6.10
CA PRO A 182 14.65 27.95 -5.78
C PRO A 182 13.78 27.89 -7.04
N ILE A 183 12.51 27.50 -6.87
CA ILE A 183 11.55 27.38 -7.97
C ILE A 183 11.32 28.72 -8.69
N SER A 184 11.49 29.84 -8.00
CA SER A 184 11.44 31.18 -8.59
C SER A 184 12.52 31.43 -9.65
N ALA A 185 13.65 30.69 -9.60
CA ALA A 185 14.71 30.76 -10.59
C ALA A 185 14.49 29.86 -11.82
N LEU A 186 13.46 28.99 -11.80
CA LEU A 186 13.16 28.02 -12.85
C LEU A 186 13.11 28.67 -14.23
N ASN A 187 12.30 29.72 -14.40
CA ASN A 187 12.08 30.35 -15.70
C ASN A 187 13.37 30.86 -16.34
N LYS A 188 14.29 31.42 -15.53
CA LYS A 188 15.55 31.98 -16.02
C LYS A 188 16.55 30.88 -16.36
N ILE A 189 16.77 29.94 -15.45
CA ILE A 189 17.82 28.92 -15.59
C ILE A 189 17.39 27.88 -16.63
N LEU A 190 16.19 27.30 -16.47
CA LEU A 190 15.71 26.23 -17.34
C LEU A 190 15.53 26.71 -18.78
N SER A 191 15.10 27.95 -19.00
CA SER A 191 14.97 28.46 -20.37
C SER A 191 16.30 28.51 -21.12
N SER A 192 17.36 28.99 -20.45
CA SER A 192 18.70 29.00 -21.03
C SER A 192 19.18 27.58 -21.35
N TRP A 193 18.91 26.63 -20.46
CA TRP A 193 19.31 25.23 -20.68
C TRP A 193 18.53 24.57 -21.82
N ILE A 194 17.22 24.83 -21.93
CA ILE A 194 16.38 24.32 -23.04
C ILE A 194 16.91 24.86 -24.37
N GLU A 195 17.25 26.14 -24.45
CA GLU A 195 17.78 26.76 -25.67
C GLU A 195 19.10 26.14 -26.13
N CYS A 196 19.99 25.82 -25.18
CA CYS A 196 21.26 25.17 -25.45
C CYS A 196 21.15 23.64 -25.65
N SER A 197 20.01 23.04 -25.31
CA SER A 197 19.83 21.59 -25.42
C SER A 197 19.67 21.12 -26.87
N PHE A 198 20.27 19.97 -27.17
CA PHE A 198 20.07 19.29 -28.44
C PHE A 198 18.64 18.74 -28.52
N GLN A 199 18.19 18.09 -27.44
CA GLN A 199 16.90 17.44 -27.35
C GLN A 199 16.32 17.60 -25.94
N LEU A 200 15.00 17.73 -25.86
CA LEU A 200 14.29 17.84 -24.59
C LEU A 200 13.36 16.65 -24.41
N PHE A 201 13.40 16.06 -23.22
CA PHE A 201 12.55 14.96 -22.82
C PHE A 201 11.68 15.39 -21.64
N HIS A 202 10.44 14.94 -21.62
CA HIS A 202 9.57 15.07 -20.46
C HIS A 202 8.49 13.98 -20.50
N ASN A 203 7.80 13.76 -19.39
CA ASN A 203 6.60 12.93 -19.40
C ASN A 203 5.42 13.72 -19.97
N VAL A 204 4.86 13.28 -21.10
CA VAL A 204 3.77 14.00 -21.80
C VAL A 204 2.51 14.14 -20.92
N ASN A 205 2.24 13.15 -20.08
CA ASN A 205 1.10 13.13 -19.17
C ASN A 205 1.44 13.68 -17.76
N THR A 206 2.43 14.58 -17.65
CA THR A 206 2.76 15.20 -16.37
C THR A 206 1.56 15.96 -15.81
N ALA A 207 1.26 15.74 -14.52
CA ALA A 207 0.17 16.44 -13.84
C ALA A 207 0.52 17.90 -13.51
N ASN A 208 1.81 18.25 -13.49
CA ASN A 208 2.31 19.61 -13.31
C ASN A 208 3.10 20.02 -14.56
N SER A 209 2.60 21.03 -15.25
CA SER A 209 3.10 21.48 -16.54
C SER A 209 3.64 22.92 -16.49
N THR A 210 4.00 23.46 -15.32
CA THR A 210 4.48 24.85 -15.20
C THR A 210 5.58 25.21 -16.19
N TYR A 211 6.52 24.30 -16.43
CA TYR A 211 7.63 24.47 -17.38
C TYR A 211 7.21 24.39 -18.87
N VAL A 212 6.04 23.82 -19.20
CA VAL A 212 5.60 23.70 -20.61
C VAL A 212 5.14 25.05 -21.17
N ASN A 213 4.83 26.00 -20.29
CA ASN A 213 4.44 27.37 -20.65
C ASN A 213 5.65 28.28 -20.89
N LEU A 214 6.88 27.80 -20.70
CA LEU A 214 8.08 28.55 -21.05
C LEU A 214 8.17 28.73 -22.57
N GLU A 215 8.49 29.95 -23.03
CA GLU A 215 8.67 30.25 -24.46
C GLU A 215 9.74 29.33 -25.09
N SER A 216 10.83 29.10 -24.37
CA SER A 216 11.90 28.17 -24.74
C SER A 216 11.38 26.74 -24.95
N PHE A 217 10.50 26.25 -24.08
CA PHE A 217 9.86 24.93 -24.21
C PHE A 217 8.93 24.88 -25.42
N GLN A 218 8.04 25.85 -25.58
CA GLN A 218 7.09 25.91 -26.70
C GLN A 218 7.82 25.96 -28.04
N LYS A 219 8.92 26.72 -28.12
CA LYS A 219 9.80 26.77 -29.29
C LYS A 219 10.53 25.45 -29.53
N ALA A 220 10.97 24.75 -28.48
CA ALA A 220 11.56 23.42 -28.63
C ALA A 220 10.50 22.41 -29.15
N ALA A 221 9.28 22.48 -28.64
CA ALA A 221 8.16 21.62 -29.04
C ALA A 221 7.76 21.84 -30.50
N SER A 222 7.59 23.10 -30.93
CA SER A 222 7.23 23.43 -32.31
C SER A 222 8.30 23.02 -33.33
N ASN A 223 9.57 22.97 -32.90
CA ASN A 223 10.69 22.46 -33.70
C ASN A 223 10.87 20.94 -33.61
N GLY A 224 9.95 20.21 -32.96
CA GLY A 224 10.01 18.75 -32.83
C GLY A 224 11.11 18.20 -31.92
N LYS A 225 11.77 19.06 -31.13
CA LYS A 225 12.83 18.67 -30.18
C LYS A 225 12.31 18.00 -28.91
N VAL A 226 11.03 18.19 -28.57
CA VAL A 226 10.44 17.61 -27.36
C VAL A 226 9.97 16.18 -27.62
N LYS A 227 10.39 15.25 -26.76
CA LYS A 227 10.02 13.83 -26.81
C LYS A 227 9.50 13.34 -25.46
N ASP A 228 8.71 12.27 -25.49
CA ASP A 228 8.25 11.60 -24.28
C ASP A 228 9.41 10.82 -23.63
N PHE A 229 9.60 10.98 -22.32
CA PHE A 229 10.59 10.21 -21.57
C PHE A 229 9.99 8.98 -20.86
N ALA A 230 8.66 8.87 -20.81
CA ALA A 230 7.98 7.84 -20.04
C ALA A 230 8.43 6.41 -20.40
N VAL A 231 8.78 6.17 -21.66
CA VAL A 231 9.32 4.87 -22.12
C VAL A 231 10.59 4.48 -21.34
N HIS A 232 11.47 5.45 -21.06
CA HIS A 232 12.74 5.20 -20.38
C HIS A 232 12.56 5.04 -18.87
N THR A 233 11.71 5.83 -18.21
CA THR A 233 11.40 5.65 -16.79
C THR A 233 10.65 4.36 -16.53
N HIS A 234 9.69 4.00 -17.38
CA HIS A 234 8.99 2.73 -17.26
C HIS A 234 9.92 1.54 -17.53
N GLU A 235 10.83 1.59 -18.51
CA GLU A 235 11.85 0.54 -18.68
C GLU A 235 12.78 0.42 -17.46
N ALA A 236 13.04 1.53 -16.74
CA ALA A 236 13.80 1.49 -15.50
C ALA A 236 13.02 0.85 -14.34
N ARG A 237 11.73 1.19 -14.19
CA ARG A 237 10.80 0.68 -13.16
C ARG A 237 10.27 -0.73 -13.43
N TRP A 238 10.35 -1.20 -14.67
CA TRP A 238 9.76 -2.48 -15.10
C TRP A 238 10.40 -3.67 -14.37
N ILE A 239 11.72 -3.65 -14.23
CA ILE A 239 12.51 -4.66 -13.51
C ILE A 239 12.91 -4.11 -12.14
N LYS A 240 12.41 -4.73 -11.08
CA LYS A 240 12.57 -4.27 -9.70
C LYS A 240 13.95 -4.65 -9.16
N SER A 241 14.57 -3.76 -8.39
CA SER A 241 15.72 -4.07 -7.56
C SER A 241 15.32 -4.94 -6.36
N GLU A 242 16.28 -5.55 -5.67
CA GLU A 242 16.02 -6.29 -4.42
C GLU A 242 15.36 -5.42 -3.33
N ALA A 243 15.70 -4.13 -3.27
CA ALA A 243 15.11 -3.21 -2.32
C ALA A 243 13.64 -2.93 -2.65
N GLU A 244 13.32 -2.76 -3.93
CA GLU A 244 11.95 -2.61 -4.42
C GLU A 244 11.13 -3.88 -4.16
N LEU A 245 11.70 -5.06 -4.45
CA LEU A 245 11.05 -6.35 -4.20
C LEU A 245 10.77 -6.57 -2.71
N LYS A 246 11.66 -6.11 -1.82
CA LYS A 246 11.42 -6.15 -0.37
C LYS A 246 10.21 -5.30 0.02
N LEU A 247 10.08 -4.09 -0.54
CA LEU A 247 8.92 -3.23 -0.29
C LEU A 247 7.62 -3.83 -0.85
N MET A 248 7.66 -4.40 -2.06
CA MET A 248 6.50 -5.07 -2.65
C MET A 248 6.08 -6.30 -1.84
N ARG A 249 7.01 -7.17 -1.41
CA ARG A 249 6.72 -8.30 -0.51
C ARG A 249 6.08 -7.84 0.80
N ASN A 250 6.58 -6.75 1.37
CA ASN A 250 6.00 -6.19 2.59
C ASN A 250 4.60 -5.64 2.35
N SER A 251 4.36 -4.92 1.25
CA SER A 251 3.02 -4.43 0.89
C SER A 251 2.05 -5.60 0.71
N ALA A 252 2.43 -6.62 -0.06
CA ALA A 252 1.64 -7.83 -0.28
C ALA A 252 1.35 -8.58 1.03
N SER A 253 2.33 -8.67 1.95
CA SER A 253 2.14 -9.26 3.27
C SER A 253 1.14 -8.45 4.12
N ILE A 254 1.18 -7.11 4.07
CA ILE A 254 0.24 -6.26 4.80
C ILE A 254 -1.17 -6.49 4.28
N ALA A 255 -1.36 -6.38 2.95
CA ALA A 255 -2.66 -6.60 2.31
C ALA A 255 -3.19 -8.02 2.57
N SER A 256 -2.32 -9.03 2.51
CA SER A 256 -2.70 -10.42 2.78
C SER A 256 -3.22 -10.62 4.20
N GLN A 257 -2.51 -10.09 5.19
CA GLN A 257 -2.94 -10.18 6.59
C GLN A 257 -4.20 -9.36 6.86
N ALA A 258 -4.34 -8.19 6.22
CA ALA A 258 -5.53 -7.38 6.31
C ALA A 258 -6.75 -8.11 5.73
N LEU A 259 -6.62 -8.71 4.55
CA LEU A 259 -7.70 -9.46 3.92
C LEU A 259 -8.12 -10.66 4.75
N LEU A 260 -7.16 -11.39 5.34
CA LEU A 260 -7.46 -12.51 6.25
C LEU A 260 -8.30 -12.06 7.45
N GLN A 261 -7.94 -10.93 8.07
CA GLN A 261 -8.73 -10.37 9.18
C GLN A 261 -10.11 -9.88 8.73
N THR A 262 -10.21 -9.33 7.51
CA THR A 262 -11.49 -8.90 6.92
C THR A 262 -12.40 -10.09 6.60
N MET A 263 -11.85 -11.19 6.06
CA MET A 263 -12.60 -12.44 5.83
C MET A 263 -13.22 -12.94 7.14
N LEU A 264 -12.44 -13.01 8.22
CA LEU A 264 -12.92 -13.41 9.55
C LEU A 264 -14.01 -12.46 10.07
N HIS A 265 -13.84 -11.15 9.87
CA HIS A 265 -14.81 -10.13 10.28
C HIS A 265 -16.13 -10.22 9.51
N SER A 266 -16.10 -10.64 8.24
CA SER A 266 -17.28 -10.72 7.38
C SER A 266 -18.38 -11.65 7.88
N LYS A 267 -18.03 -12.67 8.66
CA LYS A 267 -18.99 -13.56 9.31
C LYS A 267 -19.91 -12.84 10.30
N ILE A 268 -19.37 -11.82 10.98
CA ILE A 268 -20.08 -11.06 12.02
C ILE A 268 -20.77 -9.85 11.39
N PHE A 269 -20.11 -9.19 10.44
CA PHE A 269 -20.56 -7.96 9.82
C PHE A 269 -20.53 -8.07 8.28
N PRO A 270 -21.49 -8.78 7.65
CA PRO A 270 -21.56 -8.97 6.21
C PRO A 270 -22.11 -7.70 5.52
N ASN A 271 -21.34 -6.62 5.52
CA ASN A 271 -21.68 -5.35 4.87
C ASN A 271 -20.46 -4.80 4.13
N GLU A 272 -20.64 -4.43 2.86
CA GLU A 272 -19.57 -4.05 1.95
C GLU A 272 -18.71 -2.89 2.50
N GLY A 273 -19.37 -1.85 3.02
CA GLY A 273 -18.69 -0.67 3.57
C GLY A 273 -17.91 -0.97 4.85
N MET A 274 -18.47 -1.84 5.71
CA MET A 274 -17.77 -2.29 6.92
C MET A 274 -16.54 -3.14 6.58
N LEU A 275 -16.61 -3.99 5.56
CA LEU A 275 -15.46 -4.78 5.10
C LEU A 275 -14.38 -3.89 4.48
N SER A 276 -14.78 -2.91 3.66
CA SER A 276 -13.86 -1.90 3.11
C SER A 276 -13.11 -1.17 4.24
N ALA A 277 -13.85 -0.64 5.22
CA ALA A 277 -13.26 0.06 6.37
C ALA A 277 -12.37 -0.85 7.23
N LYS A 278 -12.77 -2.12 7.43
CA LYS A 278 -11.97 -3.12 8.15
C LYS A 278 -10.64 -3.38 7.45
N PHE A 279 -10.65 -3.57 6.13
CA PHE A 279 -9.42 -3.79 5.38
C PHE A 279 -8.48 -2.58 5.44
N GLU A 280 -9.01 -1.37 5.24
CA GLU A 280 -8.20 -0.14 5.33
C GLU A 280 -7.60 0.02 6.73
N TYR A 281 -8.39 -0.22 7.78
CA TYR A 281 -7.91 -0.19 9.17
C TYR A 281 -6.73 -1.15 9.36
N GLU A 282 -6.87 -2.41 8.95
CA GLU A 282 -5.84 -3.42 9.11
C GLU A 282 -4.56 -3.06 8.33
N CYS A 283 -4.68 -2.50 7.12
CA CYS A 283 -3.52 -2.04 6.35
C CYS A 283 -2.78 -0.90 7.05
N ARG A 284 -3.51 0.14 7.46
CA ARG A 284 -2.91 1.31 8.12
C ARG A 284 -2.25 0.96 9.44
N MET A 285 -2.88 0.09 10.24
CA MET A 285 -2.32 -0.38 11.51
C MET A 285 -1.03 -1.18 11.35
N ARG A 286 -0.75 -1.70 10.15
CA ARG A 286 0.49 -2.41 9.80
C ARG A 286 1.51 -1.54 9.06
N GLY A 287 1.25 -0.23 8.95
CA GLY A 287 2.22 0.75 8.44
C GLY A 287 2.05 1.13 6.96
N ALA A 288 1.06 0.57 6.24
CA ALA A 288 0.73 1.09 4.92
C ALA A 288 0.23 2.53 5.03
N GLN A 289 0.70 3.42 4.16
CA GLN A 289 0.32 4.84 4.22
C GLN A 289 -1.12 5.06 3.74
N ARG A 290 -1.57 4.22 2.81
CA ARG A 290 -2.86 4.33 2.12
C ARG A 290 -3.22 3.03 1.42
N MET A 291 -4.45 3.00 0.94
CA MET A 291 -4.91 2.03 -0.04
C MET A 291 -4.29 2.33 -1.41
N ALA A 292 -3.92 1.31 -2.18
CA ALA A 292 -3.32 1.47 -3.50
C ALA A 292 -4.33 2.00 -4.54
N PHE A 293 -5.60 1.63 -4.36
CA PHE A 293 -6.76 2.06 -5.15
C PHE A 293 -8.02 2.00 -4.27
N ASN A 294 -9.14 2.49 -4.79
CA ASN A 294 -10.42 2.38 -4.08
C ASN A 294 -10.86 0.92 -4.03
N PRO A 295 -11.10 0.32 -2.85
CA PRO A 295 -11.60 -1.04 -2.73
C PRO A 295 -12.83 -1.30 -3.57
N VAL A 296 -12.87 -2.45 -4.23
CA VAL A 296 -14.12 -3.02 -4.75
C VAL A 296 -14.60 -4.05 -3.73
N VAL A 297 -15.78 -3.87 -3.18
CA VAL A 297 -16.40 -4.82 -2.25
C VAL A 297 -17.82 -5.12 -2.74
N GLY A 298 -17.95 -6.11 -3.62
CA GLY A 298 -19.22 -6.46 -4.26
C GLY A 298 -19.84 -7.73 -3.67
N GLY A 299 -20.91 -7.57 -2.89
CA GLY A 299 -21.76 -8.67 -2.42
C GLY A 299 -22.83 -9.08 -3.44
N GLY A 300 -23.05 -10.38 -3.60
CA GLY A 300 -24.03 -10.91 -4.54
C GLY A 300 -23.80 -10.38 -5.96
N SER A 301 -24.84 -9.83 -6.58
CA SER A 301 -24.78 -9.29 -7.95
C SER A 301 -23.86 -8.08 -8.12
N ASN A 302 -23.51 -7.37 -7.05
CA ASN A 302 -22.52 -6.29 -7.12
C ASN A 302 -21.12 -6.86 -7.46
N GLY A 303 -20.84 -8.12 -7.12
CA GLY A 303 -19.60 -8.79 -7.53
C GLY A 303 -19.45 -8.94 -9.04
N SER A 304 -20.55 -8.88 -9.80
CA SER A 304 -20.54 -8.90 -11.28
C SER A 304 -20.30 -7.52 -11.91
N ILE A 305 -20.03 -6.49 -11.12
CA ILE A 305 -19.72 -5.13 -11.60
C ILE A 305 -18.22 -4.87 -11.36
N ILE A 306 -17.44 -4.82 -12.45
CA ILE A 306 -15.97 -4.85 -12.42
C ILE A 306 -15.36 -3.71 -11.59
N HIS A 307 -15.83 -2.47 -11.79
CA HIS A 307 -15.38 -1.28 -11.04
C HIS A 307 -16.42 -0.84 -10.01
N TYR A 308 -17.04 -1.78 -9.29
CA TYR A 308 -18.00 -1.45 -8.25
C TYR A 308 -17.32 -0.71 -7.08
N ALA A 309 -17.69 0.54 -6.85
CA ALA A 309 -17.04 1.39 -5.84
C ALA A 309 -17.99 1.94 -4.77
N ARG A 310 -19.29 1.58 -4.82
CA ARG A 310 -20.28 2.12 -3.87
C ARG A 310 -20.09 1.54 -2.48
N ASN A 311 -19.84 0.24 -2.39
CA ASN A 311 -19.55 -0.50 -1.16
C ASN A 311 -20.55 -0.17 -0.04
N ASP A 312 -21.84 -0.19 -0.34
CA ASP A 312 -22.89 0.36 0.54
C ASP A 312 -24.01 -0.64 0.86
N GLN A 313 -23.93 -1.88 0.37
CA GLN A 313 -24.96 -2.90 0.57
C GLN A 313 -24.61 -3.89 1.68
N ARG A 314 -25.66 -4.49 2.24
CA ARG A 314 -25.57 -5.69 3.07
C ARG A 314 -25.46 -6.92 2.18
N ILE A 315 -24.51 -7.79 2.48
CA ILE A 315 -24.32 -9.08 1.82
C ILE A 315 -25.31 -10.09 2.43
N GLN A 316 -26.07 -10.80 1.59
CA GLN A 316 -27.12 -11.71 2.06
C GLN A 316 -26.58 -13.13 2.28
N ASP A 317 -27.30 -13.91 3.09
CA ASP A 317 -27.01 -15.34 3.22
C ASP A 317 -27.23 -16.03 1.87
N GLY A 318 -26.29 -16.88 1.48
CA GLY A 318 -26.21 -17.48 0.16
C GLY A 318 -25.41 -16.68 -0.88
N ASP A 319 -25.06 -15.41 -0.63
CA ASP A 319 -24.23 -14.62 -1.55
C ASP A 319 -22.73 -14.86 -1.34
N LEU A 320 -21.96 -14.65 -2.41
CA LEU A 320 -20.52 -14.41 -2.33
C LEU A 320 -20.25 -12.90 -2.15
N VAL A 321 -19.07 -12.58 -1.63
CA VAL A 321 -18.47 -11.25 -1.74
C VAL A 321 -17.18 -11.35 -2.53
N LEU A 322 -17.06 -10.55 -3.58
CA LEU A 322 -15.82 -10.29 -4.29
C LEU A 322 -15.18 -9.05 -3.69
N MET A 323 -13.97 -9.19 -3.18
CA MET A 323 -13.22 -8.08 -2.62
C MET A 323 -11.87 -7.96 -3.32
N ASP A 324 -11.67 -6.84 -4.00
CA ASP A 324 -10.45 -6.47 -4.71
C ASP A 324 -9.85 -5.22 -4.04
N VAL A 325 -8.63 -5.39 -3.55
CA VAL A 325 -7.99 -4.48 -2.61
C VAL A 325 -6.48 -4.57 -2.69
N GLY A 326 -5.83 -3.46 -2.38
CA GLY A 326 -4.38 -3.39 -2.29
C GLY A 326 -3.93 -2.24 -1.40
N CYS A 327 -2.72 -2.31 -0.85
CA CYS A 327 -2.17 -1.20 -0.08
C CYS A 327 -0.89 -0.65 -0.71
N GLU A 328 -0.55 0.57 -0.36
CA GLU A 328 0.71 1.21 -0.75
C GLU A 328 1.61 1.32 0.48
N LEU A 329 2.81 0.75 0.38
CA LEU A 329 3.86 0.84 1.37
C LEU A 329 5.10 1.51 0.77
N HIS A 330 5.44 2.70 1.27
CA HIS A 330 6.61 3.47 0.86
C HIS A 330 6.72 3.67 -0.65
N GLY A 331 5.57 3.83 -1.31
CA GLY A 331 5.46 4.08 -2.75
C GLY A 331 5.31 2.84 -3.62
N TYR A 332 5.32 1.63 -3.06
CA TYR A 332 5.08 0.38 -3.80
C TYR A 332 3.75 -0.25 -3.41
N THR A 333 3.03 -0.80 -4.39
CA THR A 333 1.67 -1.31 -4.24
C THR A 333 1.64 -2.84 -4.17
N SER A 334 0.56 -3.36 -3.59
CA SER A 334 0.11 -4.74 -3.76
C SER A 334 -1.27 -4.74 -4.41
N ASP A 335 -1.66 -5.87 -4.99
CA ASP A 335 -2.98 -6.06 -5.60
C ASP A 335 -3.52 -7.46 -5.32
N ILE A 336 -4.70 -7.56 -4.72
CA ILE A 336 -5.26 -8.86 -4.36
C ILE A 336 -6.78 -8.86 -4.38
N THR A 337 -7.32 -9.75 -5.21
CA THR A 337 -8.73 -10.11 -5.22
C THR A 337 -8.96 -11.50 -4.62
N ARG A 338 -9.96 -11.59 -3.74
CA ARG A 338 -10.54 -12.86 -3.31
C ARG A 338 -12.06 -12.80 -3.40
N THR A 339 -12.67 -13.94 -3.69
CA THR A 339 -14.12 -14.13 -3.57
C THR A 339 -14.42 -15.22 -2.55
N TRP A 340 -15.36 -14.97 -1.63
CA TRP A 340 -15.77 -15.96 -0.62
C TRP A 340 -17.22 -15.73 -0.19
N SER A 341 -17.84 -16.73 0.45
CA SER A 341 -19.13 -16.55 1.13
C SER A 341 -18.89 -16.10 2.58
N PRO A 342 -19.35 -14.94 3.06
CA PRO A 342 -19.22 -14.56 4.48
C PRO A 342 -19.85 -15.56 5.45
N PHE A 343 -20.79 -16.38 4.96
CA PHE A 343 -21.51 -17.41 5.72
C PHE A 343 -20.83 -18.78 5.66
N GLY A 344 -19.65 -18.88 5.02
CA GLY A 344 -18.77 -20.05 5.08
C GLY A 344 -19.25 -21.25 4.29
N ARG A 345 -20.10 -21.06 3.28
CA ARG A 345 -20.60 -22.13 2.40
C ARG A 345 -20.72 -21.64 0.96
N PHE A 346 -20.32 -22.48 0.02
CA PHE A 346 -20.57 -22.28 -1.40
C PHE A 346 -21.78 -23.13 -1.85
N SER A 347 -22.66 -22.55 -2.67
CA SER A 347 -23.65 -23.34 -3.39
C SER A 347 -22.97 -24.19 -4.47
N PRO A 348 -23.61 -25.27 -4.99
CA PRO A 348 -23.04 -26.05 -6.08
C PRO A 348 -22.69 -25.21 -7.32
N ALA A 349 -23.54 -24.23 -7.68
CA ALA A 349 -23.29 -23.34 -8.81
C ALA A 349 -22.11 -22.38 -8.58
N GLN A 350 -21.96 -21.88 -7.34
CA GLN A 350 -20.83 -21.06 -6.94
C GLN A 350 -19.54 -21.86 -6.96
N ALA A 351 -19.55 -23.10 -6.45
CA ALA A 351 -18.38 -23.96 -6.42
C ALA A 351 -17.91 -24.34 -7.84
N GLU A 352 -18.82 -24.71 -8.74
CA GLU A 352 -18.50 -25.02 -10.14
C GLU A 352 -17.79 -23.85 -10.84
N LEU A 353 -18.32 -22.62 -10.70
CA LEU A 353 -17.68 -21.43 -11.27
C LEU A 353 -16.37 -21.09 -10.57
N TYR A 354 -16.33 -21.17 -9.25
CA TYR A 354 -15.16 -20.84 -8.46
C TYR A 354 -13.98 -21.77 -8.80
N ASP A 355 -14.22 -23.07 -8.88
CA ASP A 355 -13.21 -24.06 -9.21
C ASP A 355 -12.64 -23.82 -10.62
N LEU A 356 -13.49 -23.47 -11.60
CA LEU A 356 -13.02 -23.10 -12.94
C LEU A 356 -12.10 -21.87 -12.91
N ILE A 357 -12.45 -20.83 -12.15
CA ILE A 357 -11.61 -19.62 -12.00
C ILE A 357 -10.31 -19.94 -11.26
N LEU A 358 -10.38 -20.72 -10.19
CA LEU A 358 -9.21 -21.15 -9.40
C LEU A 358 -8.25 -21.97 -10.25
N GLU A 359 -8.74 -22.99 -10.96
CA GLU A 359 -7.93 -23.83 -11.84
C GLU A 359 -7.28 -22.99 -12.95
N THR A 360 -8.01 -22.01 -13.50
CA THR A 360 -7.46 -21.05 -14.46
C THR A 360 -6.35 -20.21 -13.87
N ASN A 361 -6.53 -19.69 -12.66
CA ASN A 361 -5.51 -18.92 -11.95
C ASN A 361 -4.24 -19.77 -11.75
N GLU A 362 -4.37 -20.99 -11.24
CA GLU A 362 -3.24 -21.89 -10.99
C GLU A 362 -2.48 -22.31 -12.25
N GLU A 363 -3.18 -22.52 -13.36
CA GLU A 363 -2.54 -22.79 -14.64
C GLU A 363 -1.83 -21.56 -15.21
N CYS A 364 -2.43 -20.37 -15.12
CA CYS A 364 -1.80 -19.13 -15.56
C CYS A 364 -0.55 -18.80 -14.72
N LEU A 365 -0.59 -19.07 -13.41
CA LEU A 365 0.58 -18.96 -12.54
C LEU A 365 1.73 -19.85 -13.02
N ARG A 366 1.45 -21.10 -13.40
CA ARG A 366 2.48 -22.03 -13.94
C ARG A 366 3.12 -21.57 -15.25
N LEU A 367 2.49 -20.64 -15.97
CA LEU A 367 3.06 -20.02 -17.17
C LEU A 367 3.96 -18.81 -16.86
N CYS A 368 3.92 -18.28 -15.64
CA CYS A 368 4.74 -17.14 -15.24
C CYS A 368 6.22 -17.55 -15.11
N ARG A 369 7.00 -17.32 -16.16
CA ARG A 369 8.45 -17.60 -16.19
C ARG A 369 9.17 -16.66 -17.16
N PRO A 370 10.50 -16.52 -17.05
CA PRO A 370 11.26 -15.74 -18.02
C PRO A 370 10.98 -16.19 -19.46
N GLY A 371 10.80 -15.22 -20.35
CA GLY A 371 10.53 -15.44 -21.76
C GLY A 371 9.06 -15.49 -22.15
N THR A 372 8.15 -15.87 -21.22
CA THR A 372 6.70 -15.79 -21.47
C THR A 372 6.22 -14.34 -21.45
N THR A 373 5.09 -14.05 -22.10
CA THR A 373 4.47 -12.72 -22.16
C THR A 373 3.12 -12.70 -21.45
N ILE A 374 2.67 -11.52 -20.97
CA ILE A 374 1.31 -11.36 -20.43
C ILE A 374 0.27 -11.72 -21.51
N ARG A 375 0.53 -11.40 -22.78
CA ARG A 375 -0.35 -11.75 -23.91
C ARG A 375 -0.54 -13.26 -24.06
N GLU A 376 0.53 -14.05 -23.97
CA GLU A 376 0.44 -15.51 -24.06
C GLU A 376 -0.36 -16.11 -22.91
N ILE A 377 -0.14 -15.62 -21.69
CA ILE A 377 -0.89 -16.05 -20.50
C ILE A 377 -2.37 -15.68 -20.67
N HIS A 378 -2.66 -14.48 -21.19
CA HIS A 378 -4.02 -14.02 -21.45
C HIS A 378 -4.74 -14.90 -22.47
N ASN A 379 -4.09 -15.20 -23.59
CA ASN A 379 -4.69 -16.06 -24.61
C ASN A 379 -4.98 -17.46 -24.06
N TYR A 380 -4.09 -17.99 -23.22
CA TYR A 380 -4.32 -19.26 -22.53
C TYR A 380 -5.53 -19.21 -21.58
N SER A 381 -5.64 -18.15 -20.77
CA SER A 381 -6.76 -17.99 -19.84
C SER A 381 -8.09 -17.88 -20.57
N VAL A 382 -8.14 -17.10 -21.67
CA VAL A 382 -9.33 -16.96 -22.53
C VAL A 382 -9.74 -18.32 -23.10
N ASP A 383 -8.79 -19.09 -23.63
CA ASP A 383 -9.07 -20.40 -24.20
C ASP A 383 -9.59 -21.41 -23.17
N LYS A 384 -9.02 -21.42 -21.97
CA LYS A 384 -9.46 -22.30 -20.87
C LYS A 384 -10.85 -21.92 -20.38
N LEU A 385 -11.06 -20.65 -20.05
CA LEU A 385 -12.35 -20.16 -19.53
C LEU A 385 -13.47 -20.33 -20.55
N ARG A 386 -13.20 -20.06 -21.84
CA ARG A 386 -14.17 -20.30 -22.92
C ARG A 386 -14.62 -21.76 -22.98
N LYS A 387 -13.70 -22.72 -22.87
CA LYS A 387 -14.04 -24.15 -22.84
C LYS A 387 -14.83 -24.50 -21.58
N GLY A 388 -14.38 -24.05 -20.41
CA GLY A 388 -15.09 -24.29 -19.15
C GLY A 388 -16.50 -23.73 -19.15
N PHE A 389 -16.72 -22.51 -19.65
CA PHE A 389 -18.07 -21.95 -19.77
C PHE A 389 -18.95 -22.70 -20.78
N GLN A 390 -18.37 -23.32 -21.81
CA GLN A 390 -19.12 -24.20 -22.72
C GLN A 390 -19.53 -25.51 -22.03
N GLU A 391 -18.63 -26.12 -21.27
CA GLU A 391 -18.89 -27.35 -20.51
C GLU A 391 -19.96 -27.12 -19.42
N LEU A 392 -19.96 -25.96 -18.78
CA LEU A 392 -20.98 -25.54 -17.81
C LEU A 392 -22.31 -25.10 -18.46
N GLY A 393 -22.38 -25.05 -19.80
CA GLY A 393 -23.57 -24.64 -20.54
C GLY A 393 -23.90 -23.14 -20.44
N ILE A 394 -22.94 -22.31 -20.00
CA ILE A 394 -23.07 -20.85 -19.88
C ILE A 394 -22.82 -20.18 -21.23
N LEU A 395 -21.82 -20.67 -21.97
CA LEU A 395 -21.47 -20.17 -23.30
C LEU A 395 -21.85 -21.18 -24.37
N LYS A 396 -22.60 -20.75 -25.39
CA LYS A 396 -22.94 -21.61 -26.53
C LYS A 396 -21.73 -21.74 -27.46
N SER A 397 -21.54 -22.94 -28.04
CA SER A 397 -20.37 -23.26 -28.88
C SER A 397 -20.25 -22.41 -30.15
N ASP A 398 -21.36 -21.83 -30.62
CA ASP A 398 -21.46 -20.97 -31.79
C ASP A 398 -21.32 -19.46 -31.48
N GLN A 399 -21.09 -19.08 -30.21
CA GLN A 399 -20.95 -17.69 -29.77
C GLN A 399 -19.55 -17.36 -29.22
N PRO A 400 -18.49 -17.36 -30.06
CA PRO A 400 -17.12 -17.14 -29.59
C PRO A 400 -16.91 -15.76 -28.94
N HIS A 401 -17.66 -14.74 -29.37
CA HIS A 401 -17.60 -13.40 -28.79
C HIS A 401 -18.33 -13.26 -27.44
N GLY A 402 -19.14 -14.25 -27.05
CA GLY A 402 -19.88 -14.23 -25.79
C GLY A 402 -18.97 -14.29 -24.56
N TYR A 403 -17.73 -14.80 -24.70
CA TYR A 403 -16.74 -14.78 -23.62
C TYR A 403 -16.49 -13.38 -23.07
N HIS A 404 -16.35 -12.36 -23.93
CA HIS A 404 -16.05 -11.00 -23.48
C HIS A 404 -17.18 -10.35 -22.67
N MET A 405 -18.41 -10.87 -22.78
CA MET A 405 -19.52 -10.46 -21.93
C MET A 405 -19.41 -11.03 -20.50
N LEU A 406 -18.74 -12.18 -20.36
CA LEU A 406 -18.49 -12.86 -19.08
C LEU A 406 -17.19 -12.39 -18.44
N ASN A 407 -16.17 -12.05 -19.24
CA ASN A 407 -14.92 -11.47 -18.78
C ASN A 407 -14.32 -10.50 -19.82
N PRO A 408 -14.50 -9.17 -19.64
CA PRO A 408 -13.93 -8.16 -20.53
C PRO A 408 -12.54 -7.67 -20.09
N THR A 409 -11.93 -8.27 -19.05
CA THR A 409 -10.68 -7.80 -18.44
C THR A 409 -9.44 -8.51 -19.01
N SER A 410 -8.26 -7.93 -18.77
CA SER A 410 -6.97 -8.59 -19.02
C SER A 410 -6.77 -9.73 -18.02
N ILE A 411 -5.83 -10.64 -18.27
CA ILE A 411 -5.44 -11.65 -17.26
C ILE A 411 -4.58 -11.04 -16.14
N GLY A 412 -4.08 -9.83 -16.34
CA GLY A 412 -3.15 -9.16 -15.45
C GLY A 412 -2.49 -7.95 -16.09
N HIS A 413 -1.67 -7.27 -15.29
CA HIS A 413 -0.89 -6.08 -15.65
C HIS A 413 0.45 -6.06 -14.90
N TYR A 414 1.35 -5.16 -15.28
CA TYR A 414 2.55 -4.89 -14.48
C TYR A 414 2.18 -4.20 -13.16
N LEU A 415 2.92 -4.49 -12.10
CA LEU A 415 2.71 -3.93 -10.77
C LEU A 415 4.02 -3.35 -10.22
N GLY A 416 3.95 -2.28 -9.42
CA GLY A 416 5.12 -1.70 -8.78
C GLY A 416 4.81 -0.43 -8.02
N MET A 417 5.26 0.72 -8.51
CA MET A 417 4.98 1.99 -7.83
C MET A 417 3.56 2.49 -8.07
N ASP A 418 2.95 2.05 -9.16
CA ASP A 418 1.54 2.21 -9.47
C ASP A 418 0.90 0.82 -9.62
N VAL A 419 -0.42 0.75 -9.43
CA VAL A 419 -1.20 -0.50 -9.55
C VAL A 419 -1.08 -1.05 -10.97
N HIS A 420 -1.53 -0.27 -11.96
CA HIS A 420 -1.25 -0.52 -13.37
C HIS A 420 0.07 0.17 -13.77
N ASP A 421 1.18 -0.48 -13.44
CA ASP A 421 2.52 0.09 -13.63
C ASP A 421 2.97 0.07 -15.10
N CYS A 422 3.96 0.90 -15.43
CA CYS A 422 4.77 0.78 -16.65
C CYS A 422 3.97 0.75 -17.97
N ARG A 423 2.91 1.58 -18.10
CA ARG A 423 1.96 1.59 -19.23
C ARG A 423 2.54 1.66 -20.66
N THR A 424 3.79 2.05 -20.83
CA THR A 424 4.46 2.09 -22.15
C THR A 424 5.10 0.75 -22.54
N ILE A 425 5.23 -0.18 -21.59
CA ILE A 425 5.76 -1.51 -21.84
C ILE A 425 4.60 -2.37 -22.34
N THR A 426 4.75 -2.97 -23.52
CA THR A 426 3.69 -3.78 -24.12
C THR A 426 3.53 -5.11 -23.40
N TYR A 427 2.34 -5.73 -23.51
CA TYR A 427 2.07 -7.05 -22.95
C TYR A 427 2.63 -8.20 -23.79
N ASP A 428 3.18 -7.90 -24.98
CA ASP A 428 3.93 -8.83 -25.83
C ASP A 428 5.43 -8.87 -25.50
N ARG A 429 5.86 -8.07 -24.51
CA ARG A 429 7.25 -8.05 -24.05
C ARG A 429 7.55 -9.32 -23.25
N PRO A 430 8.61 -10.09 -23.59
CA PRO A 430 9.02 -11.24 -22.81
C PRO A 430 9.39 -10.83 -21.38
N LEU A 431 8.77 -11.48 -20.40
CA LEU A 431 9.00 -11.28 -18.99
C LEU A 431 10.44 -11.63 -18.61
N LYS A 432 10.96 -10.93 -17.61
CA LYS A 432 12.33 -11.08 -17.11
C LYS A 432 12.32 -11.27 -15.60
N PRO A 433 13.34 -11.93 -15.02
CA PRO A 433 13.53 -11.94 -13.58
C PRO A 433 13.48 -10.53 -12.99
N GLY A 434 12.78 -10.36 -11.86
CA GLY A 434 12.56 -9.06 -11.23
C GLY A 434 11.34 -8.29 -11.73
N VAL A 435 10.65 -8.74 -12.78
CA VAL A 435 9.35 -8.17 -13.19
C VAL A 435 8.25 -8.69 -12.26
N VAL A 436 7.33 -7.82 -11.84
CA VAL A 436 6.14 -8.19 -11.06
C VAL A 436 4.88 -7.90 -11.88
N ILE A 437 3.97 -8.87 -11.93
CA ILE A 437 2.67 -8.80 -12.60
C ILE A 437 1.55 -9.31 -11.70
N THR A 438 0.30 -8.98 -12.00
CA THR A 438 -0.88 -9.65 -11.44
C THR A 438 -1.30 -10.85 -12.31
N ILE A 439 -1.99 -11.82 -11.71
CA ILE A 439 -2.73 -12.89 -12.41
C ILE A 439 -4.12 -12.99 -11.82
N GLU A 440 -5.14 -12.54 -12.57
CA GLU A 440 -6.47 -12.16 -12.06
C GLU A 440 -7.65 -12.66 -12.93
N PRO A 441 -7.73 -13.96 -13.26
CA PRO A 441 -8.90 -14.46 -14.00
C PRO A 441 -10.20 -14.24 -13.21
N GLY A 442 -11.28 -14.04 -13.95
CA GLY A 442 -12.60 -13.87 -13.36
C GLY A 442 -13.75 -14.16 -14.32
N VAL A 443 -14.96 -14.12 -13.75
CA VAL A 443 -16.25 -14.25 -14.41
C VAL A 443 -17.22 -13.28 -13.76
N TYR A 444 -18.02 -12.60 -14.58
CA TYR A 444 -18.99 -11.61 -14.15
C TYR A 444 -20.31 -11.89 -14.86
N ILE A 445 -21.29 -12.42 -14.13
CA ILE A 445 -22.61 -12.74 -14.68
C ILE A 445 -23.62 -11.77 -14.06
N PRO A 446 -24.02 -10.70 -14.76
CA PRO A 446 -25.10 -9.82 -14.31
C PRO A 446 -26.40 -10.59 -14.03
N SER A 447 -27.21 -10.11 -13.09
CA SER A 447 -28.49 -10.75 -12.73
C SER A 447 -29.50 -10.84 -13.89
N ASN A 448 -29.35 -10.01 -14.93
CA ASN A 448 -30.22 -10.01 -16.12
C ASN A 448 -29.61 -10.76 -17.32
N SER A 449 -28.60 -11.61 -17.09
CA SER A 449 -27.94 -12.37 -18.15
C SER A 449 -28.82 -13.51 -18.69
N ASP A 450 -28.75 -13.77 -19.99
CA ASP A 450 -29.41 -14.90 -20.67
C ASP A 450 -28.64 -16.22 -20.45
N VAL A 451 -28.45 -16.58 -19.18
CA VAL A 451 -27.83 -17.85 -18.74
C VAL A 451 -28.75 -18.51 -17.72
N SER A 452 -28.46 -19.76 -17.35
CA SER A 452 -29.22 -20.47 -16.30
C SER A 452 -29.31 -19.65 -15.01
N GLU A 453 -30.50 -19.57 -14.43
CA GLU A 453 -30.81 -18.76 -13.24
C GLU A 453 -29.85 -19.04 -12.07
N ARG A 454 -29.37 -20.29 -11.93
CA ARG A 454 -28.41 -20.67 -10.88
C ARG A 454 -27.06 -19.95 -10.95
N TYR A 455 -26.69 -19.36 -12.09
CA TYR A 455 -25.44 -18.62 -12.27
C TYR A 455 -25.64 -17.09 -12.31
N GLN A 456 -26.88 -16.62 -12.42
CA GLN A 456 -27.17 -15.19 -12.54
C GLN A 456 -26.75 -14.44 -11.27
N GLY A 457 -26.11 -13.29 -11.43
CA GLY A 457 -25.63 -12.48 -10.31
C GLY A 457 -24.36 -12.98 -9.65
N ILE A 458 -23.68 -14.00 -10.19
CA ILE A 458 -22.40 -14.47 -9.65
C ILE A 458 -21.24 -13.74 -10.33
N GLY A 459 -20.42 -13.06 -9.51
CA GLY A 459 -19.14 -12.50 -9.89
C GLY A 459 -18.02 -13.10 -9.05
N ILE A 460 -16.97 -13.61 -9.71
CA ILE A 460 -15.81 -14.23 -9.07
C ILE A 460 -14.55 -13.72 -9.76
N ARG A 461 -13.56 -13.28 -8.97
CA ARG A 461 -12.19 -13.02 -9.42
C ARG A 461 -11.23 -13.54 -8.35
N ILE A 462 -10.14 -14.15 -8.79
CA ILE A 462 -9.07 -14.64 -7.92
C ILE A 462 -7.77 -14.09 -8.46
N GLU A 463 -7.10 -13.26 -7.67
CA GLU A 463 -5.94 -12.51 -8.11
C GLU A 463 -4.77 -12.64 -7.16
N ASP A 464 -3.57 -12.74 -7.73
CA ASP A 464 -2.33 -12.76 -6.97
C ASP A 464 -1.25 -11.89 -7.61
N ASP A 465 -0.40 -11.31 -6.76
CA ASP A 465 0.84 -10.63 -7.13
C ASP A 465 1.95 -11.65 -7.40
N VAL A 466 2.60 -11.57 -8.57
CA VAL A 466 3.53 -12.58 -9.06
C VAL A 466 4.86 -11.95 -9.48
N LEU A 467 5.93 -12.28 -8.75
CA LEU A 467 7.30 -11.96 -9.12
C LEU A 467 7.85 -13.03 -10.06
N ILE A 468 8.36 -12.62 -11.22
CA ILE A 468 9.13 -13.48 -12.11
C ILE A 468 10.54 -13.68 -11.54
N THR A 469 10.95 -14.93 -11.38
CA THR A 469 12.27 -15.33 -10.87
C THR A 469 13.12 -15.93 -11.99
N GLU A 470 14.39 -16.25 -11.73
CA GLU A 470 15.30 -16.85 -12.71
C GLU A 470 14.77 -18.15 -13.34
N SER A 471 14.01 -18.95 -12.58
CA SER A 471 13.53 -20.27 -13.01
C SER A 471 12.01 -20.41 -13.08
N GLY A 472 11.26 -19.34 -12.82
CA GLY A 472 9.80 -19.41 -12.74
C GLY A 472 9.20 -18.16 -12.09
N TYR A 473 8.48 -18.36 -10.99
CA TYR A 473 7.76 -17.30 -10.29
C TYR A 473 7.72 -17.51 -8.78
N GLU A 474 7.42 -16.42 -8.06
CA GLU A 474 7.08 -16.37 -6.64
C GLU A 474 5.75 -15.63 -6.50
N VAL A 475 4.80 -16.19 -5.75
CA VAL A 475 3.51 -15.55 -5.47
C VAL A 475 3.61 -14.76 -4.17
N LEU A 476 3.58 -13.43 -4.25
CA LEU A 476 3.80 -12.55 -3.09
C LEU A 476 2.60 -12.55 -2.12
N THR A 477 1.41 -12.86 -2.63
CA THR A 477 0.12 -12.89 -1.91
C THR A 477 -0.33 -14.30 -1.51
N ALA A 478 0.55 -15.31 -1.61
CA ALA A 478 0.22 -16.73 -1.41
C ALA A 478 -0.34 -17.05 -0.01
N SER A 479 -0.15 -16.17 0.97
CA SER A 479 -0.60 -16.38 2.34
C SER A 479 -2.12 -16.25 2.54
N VAL A 480 -2.86 -15.70 1.57
CA VAL A 480 -4.33 -15.66 1.64
C VAL A 480 -4.93 -16.89 0.96
N PRO A 481 -5.73 -17.70 1.67
CA PRO A 481 -6.34 -18.90 1.09
C PRO A 481 -7.25 -18.54 -0.08
N LYS A 482 -7.26 -19.39 -1.10
CA LYS A 482 -8.14 -19.32 -2.28
C LYS A 482 -8.77 -20.65 -2.65
N GLU A 483 -8.59 -21.67 -1.82
CA GLU A 483 -9.19 -22.99 -2.00
C GLU A 483 -10.51 -23.01 -1.24
N ILE A 484 -11.61 -23.50 -1.85
CA ILE A 484 -12.94 -23.53 -1.20
C ILE A 484 -12.86 -24.17 0.18
N LYS A 485 -12.24 -25.36 0.29
CA LYS A 485 -12.06 -26.07 1.56
C LYS A 485 -11.34 -25.24 2.63
N HIS A 486 -10.37 -24.40 2.25
CA HIS A 486 -9.63 -23.55 3.18
C HIS A 486 -10.45 -22.32 3.57
N LEU A 487 -11.20 -21.73 2.63
CA LEU A 487 -12.11 -20.62 2.90
C LEU A 487 -13.26 -21.04 3.83
N GLU A 488 -13.91 -22.17 3.55
CA GLU A 488 -14.95 -22.71 4.41
C GLU A 488 -14.40 -23.08 5.79
N SER A 489 -13.21 -23.69 5.87
CA SER A 489 -12.54 -23.99 7.14
C SER A 489 -12.25 -22.72 7.94
N LEU A 490 -11.71 -21.68 7.30
CA LEU A 490 -11.40 -20.39 7.92
C LEU A 490 -12.65 -19.76 8.55
N LEU A 491 -13.76 -19.78 7.83
CA LEU A 491 -15.01 -19.13 8.25
C LEU A 491 -15.82 -19.97 9.23
N ASN A 492 -15.76 -21.31 9.14
CA ASN A 492 -16.53 -22.19 10.02
C ASN A 492 -15.82 -22.51 11.34
N ASN A 493 -14.48 -22.53 11.39
CA ASN A 493 -13.72 -22.87 12.61
C ASN A 493 -13.56 -21.73 13.62
N LEU A 494 -14.13 -20.55 13.34
CA LEU A 494 -14.40 -19.53 14.34
C LEU A 494 -15.53 -19.99 15.28
N SER A 495 -15.17 -20.86 16.22
CA SER A 495 -15.94 -21.14 17.43
C SER A 495 -15.81 -19.93 18.35
N TYR A 496 -16.91 -19.21 18.54
CA TYR A 496 -16.98 -17.98 19.32
C TYR A 496 -16.42 -18.15 20.75
N GLY A 497 -15.32 -17.44 21.03
CA GLY A 497 -14.83 -17.14 22.38
C GLY A 497 -15.43 -15.86 22.96
N MET A 498 -16.65 -15.48 22.55
CA MET A 498 -17.45 -14.53 23.34
C MET A 498 -18.59 -15.31 23.97
N GLY A 499 -18.56 -15.39 25.30
CA GLY A 499 -19.70 -15.86 26.07
C GLY A 499 -20.91 -15.02 25.70
N MET A 500 -21.84 -15.62 24.96
CA MET A 500 -23.23 -15.30 25.19
C MET A 500 -23.51 -15.74 26.62
N GLU A 501 -23.48 -14.78 27.56
CA GLU A 501 -24.35 -14.88 28.71
C GLU A 501 -25.74 -15.17 28.15
N LYS A 502 -26.17 -16.42 28.32
CA LYS A 502 -27.58 -16.76 28.28
C LYS A 502 -28.22 -15.88 29.35
N GLY A 503 -28.78 -14.76 28.93
CA GLY A 503 -29.75 -14.02 29.72
C GLY A 503 -30.89 -14.97 30.03
N ASN A 504 -30.81 -15.61 31.21
CA ASN A 504 -31.96 -16.20 31.83
C ASN A 504 -33.01 -15.10 31.98
N GLY A 505 -34.23 -15.42 31.60
CA GLY A 505 -35.39 -14.59 31.87
C GLY A 505 -35.61 -14.38 33.38
N ASP A 506 -36.58 -13.50 33.62
CA ASP A 506 -37.19 -13.11 34.89
C ASP A 506 -36.40 -12.17 35.81
N SER A 507 -36.77 -10.88 35.77
CA SER A 507 -37.69 -10.32 36.77
C SER A 507 -38.03 -8.88 36.41
N GLY A 508 -39.32 -8.54 36.46
CA GLY A 508 -39.86 -7.25 36.03
C GLY A 508 -39.48 -6.05 36.90
N PHE A 509 -39.57 -4.87 36.31
CA PHE A 509 -40.49 -3.79 36.68
C PHE A 509 -40.54 -2.77 35.52
#